data_AF-A0A521IQP1-F1
#
_entry.id   AF-A0A521IQP1-F1
#
_cell.length_a   1.000
_cell.length_b   1.000
_cell.length_c   1.000
_cell.angle_alpha   90.00
_cell.angle_beta   90.00
_cell.angle_gamma   90.00
#
_symmetry.space_group_name_H-M   'P 1'
#
loop_
_entity.id
_entity.type
_entity.pdbx_description
1 polymer ?
#
loop_
_entity_poly.entity_id
_entity_poly.type
_entity_poly.pdbx_seq_one_letter_code
_entity_poly.pdbx_strand_id
1 'polypeptide(L)'
;MKKCQLILLPLLTMLLSGCTPLSLSEVLKPSDNSLSETDVPSTESSSEIEGAQTWSVDDDFTWQTYEYALDSYNVPLYVPTENPYIDIISDADKETFYTNNYKRASSYEDAMFRTEKGLISGDIIDTPNTANYPLNHLPNRVYRTLANYRINEGVYEYTLDGEYKSYTINNINGKVKKVYYGAAYVSLDDVAAYLFAFGEAPANQMMAKNSTAMNQAISLFGKYGRVNNGYYSSDVTKYKYEPSLPHTDNGGPVEADMYNYREMDFGYTYTPWGYGIESDDPYNNGTKITRSTVRFVYTAYDNEGNEGAKYIPVEHRHVFLTINHYNDFFEYLNYEGGWSESFGWMSAGNEYCASMNSSKYGKGYYDFENPVPPTKYNIPQVKTLTELQSIFNCL
;
A
#
# COMPACT_ATOMS: atom_id res chain seq x y z
N MET A 1 -17.76 -30.97 50.85
CA MET A 1 -19.22 -31.02 51.03
C MET A 1 -19.88 -30.32 49.85
N LYS A 2 -20.65 -31.07 49.04
CA LYS A 2 -21.86 -30.74 48.23
C LYS A 2 -21.89 -29.39 47.47
N LYS A 3 -22.23 -29.27 46.19
CA LYS A 3 -22.83 -30.18 45.18
C LYS A 3 -22.75 -29.49 43.79
N CYS A 4 -22.69 -30.31 42.75
CA CYS A 4 -22.92 -30.01 41.34
C CYS A 4 -24.25 -29.28 41.04
N GLN A 5 -24.34 -28.60 39.89
CA GLN A 5 -25.39 -28.89 38.92
C GLN A 5 -25.01 -28.47 37.48
N LEU A 6 -24.81 -29.51 36.65
CA LEU A 6 -24.99 -29.54 35.20
C LEU A 6 -26.46 -29.22 34.89
N ILE A 7 -26.73 -28.50 33.80
CA ILE A 7 -28.03 -28.57 33.12
C ILE A 7 -27.77 -29.03 31.68
N LEU A 8 -28.26 -30.24 31.42
CA LEU A 8 -28.38 -30.87 30.12
C LEU A 8 -29.72 -30.46 29.47
N LEU A 9 -29.69 -30.42 28.14
CA LEU A 9 -30.74 -30.37 27.10
C LEU A 9 -32.17 -30.85 27.45
N PRO A 10 -33.13 -30.53 26.57
CA PRO A 10 -33.71 -31.65 25.81
C PRO A 10 -33.81 -31.44 24.30
N LEU A 11 -33.55 -32.55 23.61
CA LEU A 11 -33.81 -32.87 22.21
C LEU A 11 -35.28 -33.35 22.07
N LEU A 12 -36.00 -32.93 21.03
CA LEU A 12 -37.19 -33.62 20.49
C LEU A 12 -37.42 -33.10 19.04
N THR A 13 -36.85 -33.70 17.99
CA THR A 13 -37.35 -34.80 17.12
C THR A 13 -38.70 -34.59 16.42
N MET A 14 -38.67 -34.93 15.11
CA MET A 14 -39.76 -35.38 14.20
C MET A 14 -40.46 -34.28 13.34
N LEU A 15 -40.67 -34.40 12.02
CA LEU A 15 -40.66 -35.51 11.04
C LEU A 15 -40.62 -34.98 9.58
N LEU A 16 -39.93 -35.73 8.71
CA LEU A 16 -40.20 -36.16 7.32
C LEU A 16 -41.08 -35.31 6.37
N SER A 17 -40.51 -34.98 5.19
CA SER A 17 -40.99 -35.30 3.82
C SER A 17 -40.21 -34.44 2.81
N GLY A 18 -39.65 -34.89 1.70
CA GLY A 18 -39.59 -36.17 1.02
C GLY A 18 -38.57 -36.03 -0.14
N CYS A 19 -37.95 -37.14 -0.52
CA CYS A 19 -37.08 -37.25 -1.69
C CYS A 19 -37.91 -37.24 -2.98
N THR A 20 -37.41 -36.63 -4.05
CA THR A 20 -37.20 -37.30 -5.36
C THR A 20 -36.29 -36.46 -6.27
N PRO A 21 -35.40 -37.11 -7.05
CA PRO A 21 -34.48 -36.46 -7.99
C PRO A 21 -35.17 -36.26 -9.35
N LEU A 22 -34.81 -35.20 -10.09
CA LEU A 22 -35.20 -35.04 -11.48
C LEU A 22 -33.99 -35.26 -12.41
N SER A 23 -34.23 -36.15 -13.37
CA SER A 23 -33.30 -36.78 -14.29
C SER A 23 -32.93 -35.89 -15.48
N LEU A 24 -31.71 -36.10 -15.96
CA LEU A 24 -31.26 -35.80 -17.32
C LEU A 24 -32.00 -36.71 -18.33
N SER A 25 -32.78 -36.13 -19.24
CA SER A 25 -32.97 -36.59 -20.63
C SER A 25 -34.02 -35.73 -21.34
N GLU A 26 -33.78 -35.46 -22.64
CA GLU A 26 -34.65 -34.76 -23.60
C GLU A 26 -34.61 -33.23 -23.43
N VAL A 27 -33.98 -32.45 -24.32
CA VAL A 27 -34.45 -32.19 -25.69
C VAL A 27 -33.26 -31.97 -26.64
N LEU A 28 -33.12 -32.86 -27.61
CA LEU A 28 -32.49 -32.60 -28.90
C LEU A 28 -33.62 -32.52 -29.93
N LYS A 29 -33.77 -31.37 -30.61
CA LYS A 29 -33.73 -31.23 -32.09
C LYS A 29 -34.35 -29.92 -32.61
N PRO A 30 -33.95 -29.49 -33.82
CA PRO A 30 -33.85 -28.09 -34.23
C PRO A 30 -35.11 -27.60 -34.95
N SER A 31 -35.29 -26.28 -35.02
CA SER A 31 -36.20 -25.67 -36.00
C SER A 31 -35.40 -24.88 -37.03
N ASP A 32 -35.39 -25.41 -38.24
CA ASP A 32 -35.17 -24.65 -39.47
C ASP A 32 -36.14 -23.46 -39.54
N ASN A 33 -35.64 -22.30 -39.95
CA ASN A 33 -36.41 -21.39 -40.80
C ASN A 33 -35.47 -20.51 -41.62
N SER A 34 -35.59 -20.68 -42.92
CA SER A 34 -34.89 -19.98 -43.99
C SER A 34 -35.54 -18.63 -44.33
N LEU A 35 -34.68 -17.63 -44.54
CA LEU A 35 -34.72 -16.55 -45.54
C LEU A 35 -35.85 -15.51 -45.50
N SER A 36 -35.43 -14.25 -45.28
CA SER A 36 -35.72 -13.17 -46.22
C SER A 36 -34.61 -12.13 -46.20
N GLU A 37 -33.98 -11.94 -47.36
CA GLU A 37 -33.03 -10.88 -47.68
C GLU A 37 -33.69 -9.51 -47.57
N THR A 38 -33.03 -8.59 -46.88
CA THR A 38 -33.18 -7.15 -47.13
C THR A 38 -31.80 -6.52 -47.03
N ASP A 39 -31.33 -6.06 -48.19
CA ASP A 39 -30.14 -5.25 -48.39
C ASP A 39 -30.14 -4.02 -47.47
N VAL A 40 -29.07 -3.87 -46.68
CA VAL A 40 -28.73 -2.63 -45.99
C VAL A 40 -27.26 -2.31 -46.29
N PRO A 41 -26.92 -1.06 -46.66
CA PRO A 41 -25.68 -0.75 -47.35
C PRO A 41 -24.45 -0.95 -46.45
N SER A 42 -23.42 -1.52 -47.04
CA SER A 42 -22.04 -1.52 -46.54
C SER A 42 -21.59 -0.09 -46.25
N THR A 43 -21.61 0.27 -44.97
CA THR A 43 -20.82 1.39 -44.48
C THR A 43 -19.59 0.77 -43.86
N GLU A 44 -18.48 0.82 -44.58
CA GLU A 44 -17.16 0.53 -44.02
C GLU A 44 -16.93 1.51 -42.87
N SER A 45 -17.22 1.07 -41.65
CA SER A 45 -16.67 1.69 -40.45
C SER A 45 -15.39 0.91 -40.15
N SER A 46 -14.31 1.35 -40.77
CA SER A 46 -12.96 1.13 -40.24
C SER A 46 -12.85 1.91 -38.93
N SER A 47 -13.44 1.37 -37.86
CA SER A 47 -12.95 1.67 -36.53
C SER A 47 -11.73 0.77 -36.35
N GLU A 48 -10.59 1.30 -36.79
CA GLU A 48 -9.33 0.91 -36.16
C GLU A 48 -9.57 1.09 -34.66
N ILE A 49 -9.75 -0.03 -33.96
CA ILE A 49 -9.65 -0.05 -32.51
C ILE A 49 -8.20 0.38 -32.27
N GLU A 50 -8.01 1.66 -31.92
CA GLU A 50 -6.75 2.13 -31.37
C GLU A 50 -6.36 1.13 -30.29
N GLY A 51 -5.26 0.41 -30.54
CA GLY A 51 -4.74 -0.54 -29.58
C GLY A 51 -4.59 0.16 -28.25
N ALA A 52 -5.07 -0.47 -27.18
CA ALA A 52 -4.90 0.01 -25.82
C ALA A 52 -3.46 0.51 -25.67
N GLN A 53 -3.31 1.82 -25.53
CA GLN A 53 -2.00 2.42 -25.36
C GLN A 53 -1.38 1.73 -24.14
N THR A 54 -0.21 1.14 -24.32
CA THR A 54 0.63 0.74 -23.19
C THR A 54 1.14 2.03 -22.55
N TRP A 55 0.34 2.60 -21.65
CA TRP A 55 0.78 3.73 -20.84
C TRP A 55 1.81 3.20 -19.85
N SER A 56 3.09 3.29 -20.22
CA SER A 56 4.12 3.30 -19.21
C SER A 56 3.97 4.61 -18.43
N VAL A 57 4.23 4.59 -17.12
CA VAL A 57 4.20 5.76 -16.23
C VAL A 57 5.05 6.95 -16.76
N ASP A 58 5.84 6.73 -17.82
CA ASP A 58 6.78 7.68 -18.41
C ASP A 58 6.19 8.69 -19.41
N ASP A 59 5.11 8.38 -20.15
CA ASP A 59 4.84 9.12 -21.41
C ASP A 59 4.27 10.54 -21.23
N ASP A 60 3.55 10.79 -20.12
CA ASP A 60 2.92 12.11 -19.82
C ASP A 60 3.54 12.81 -18.58
N PHE A 61 4.65 12.31 -18.06
CA PHE A 61 5.26 12.86 -16.85
C PHE A 61 6.18 14.06 -17.12
N THR A 62 5.85 15.22 -16.54
CA THR A 62 6.74 16.39 -16.57
C THR A 62 7.86 16.27 -15.53
N TRP A 63 9.09 16.24 -16.04
CA TRP A 63 10.34 16.19 -15.28
C TRP A 63 10.41 17.25 -14.17
N GLN A 64 10.54 16.81 -12.92
CA GLN A 64 11.29 17.59 -11.93
C GLN A 64 12.32 16.69 -11.28
N THR A 65 13.59 17.00 -11.50
CA THR A 65 14.71 16.40 -10.78
C THR A 65 14.70 16.93 -9.36
N TYR A 66 14.39 16.07 -8.40
CA TYR A 66 14.60 16.37 -6.98
C TYR A 66 16.01 15.91 -6.62
N GLU A 67 16.90 16.88 -6.44
CA GLU A 67 18.18 16.61 -5.80
C GLU A 67 17.93 16.40 -4.31
N TYR A 68 18.18 15.19 -3.83
CA TYR A 68 18.19 14.92 -2.40
C TYR A 68 19.24 15.81 -1.75
N ALA A 69 18.83 16.67 -0.83
CA ALA A 69 19.73 17.52 -0.07
C ALA A 69 20.76 16.63 0.62
N LEU A 70 22.01 16.67 0.14
CA LEU A 70 23.09 15.77 0.54
C LEU A 70 23.38 15.86 2.06
N ASP A 71 23.08 17.00 2.67
CA ASP A 71 23.23 17.30 4.09
C ASP A 71 22.07 16.84 4.97
N SER A 72 20.91 16.48 4.38
CA SER A 72 19.73 16.04 5.14
C SER A 72 19.97 14.78 5.99
N TYR A 73 21.04 14.04 5.69
CA TYR A 73 21.50 12.85 6.42
C TYR A 73 22.45 13.13 7.59
N ASN A 74 23.05 14.31 7.62
CA ASN A 74 24.00 14.70 8.66
C ASN A 74 23.28 15.46 9.78
N VAL A 75 22.28 14.81 10.40
CA VAL A 75 21.58 15.39 11.55
C VAL A 75 22.41 15.10 12.81
N PRO A 76 22.84 16.13 13.58
CA PRO A 76 23.54 15.90 14.84
C PRO A 76 22.72 15.02 15.78
N LEU A 77 23.37 14.05 16.41
CA LEU A 77 22.75 13.20 17.42
C LEU A 77 22.23 14.07 18.58
N TYR A 78 20.94 13.96 18.86
CA TYR A 78 20.26 14.63 19.95
C TYR A 78 19.49 13.59 20.75
N VAL A 79 19.92 13.35 21.99
CA VAL A 79 19.28 12.40 22.92
C VAL A 79 18.74 13.20 24.09
N PRO A 80 17.45 13.60 24.07
CA PRO A 80 16.84 14.32 25.17
C PRO A 80 16.73 13.44 26.42
N THR A 81 17.06 13.98 27.59
CA THR A 81 16.88 13.30 28.89
C THR A 81 15.49 13.53 29.50
N GLU A 82 14.78 14.55 29.02
CA GLU A 82 13.42 14.91 29.40
C GLU A 82 12.65 15.36 28.15
N ASN A 83 11.32 15.34 28.18
CA ASN A 83 10.50 15.68 27.01
C ASN A 83 10.64 17.18 26.67
N PRO A 84 11.30 17.56 25.56
CA PRO A 84 11.49 18.98 25.21
C PRO A 84 10.25 19.59 24.53
N TYR A 85 9.22 18.78 24.25
CA TYR A 85 8.01 19.15 23.52
C TYR A 85 6.80 19.33 24.44
N ILE A 86 7.01 19.45 25.75
CA ILE A 86 5.93 19.58 26.74
C ILE A 86 4.98 20.74 26.43
N ASP A 87 5.51 21.84 25.91
CA ASP A 87 4.79 23.08 25.62
C ASP A 87 4.05 23.08 24.27
N ILE A 88 4.20 22.02 23.47
CA ILE A 88 3.43 21.85 22.23
C ILE A 88 2.07 21.27 22.61
N ILE A 89 1.06 22.14 22.68
CA ILE A 89 -0.29 21.80 23.15
C ILE A 89 -1.34 22.06 22.07
N SER A 90 -1.12 23.07 21.22
CA SER A 90 -2.05 23.49 20.17
C SER A 90 -1.51 23.21 18.77
N ASP A 91 -2.40 23.24 17.77
CA ASP A 91 -2.00 23.14 16.37
C ASP A 91 -1.11 24.32 15.94
N ALA A 92 -1.29 25.50 16.52
CA ALA A 92 -0.41 26.65 16.27
C ALA A 92 1.03 26.41 16.77
N ASP A 93 1.19 25.71 17.90
CA ASP A 93 2.51 25.33 18.42
C ASP A 93 3.17 24.30 17.49
N LYS A 94 2.40 23.32 16.99
CA LYS A 94 2.88 22.33 16.01
C LYS A 94 3.32 23.01 14.72
N GLU A 95 2.52 23.90 14.14
CA GLU A 95 2.89 24.64 12.93
C GLU A 95 4.14 25.50 13.15
N THR A 96 4.27 26.13 14.33
CA THR A 96 5.47 26.90 14.70
C THR A 96 6.70 25.99 14.78
N PHE A 97 6.56 24.80 15.39
CA PHE A 97 7.62 23.80 15.44
C PHE A 97 8.04 23.37 14.04
N TYR A 98 7.09 23.02 13.18
CA TYR A 98 7.36 22.58 11.81
C TYR A 98 8.01 23.67 10.95
N THR A 99 7.61 24.93 11.13
CA THR A 99 8.14 26.05 10.35
C THR A 99 9.54 26.47 10.77
N ASN A 100 9.82 26.53 12.08
CA ASN A 100 11.01 27.20 12.60
C ASN A 100 12.06 26.26 13.19
N ASN A 101 11.64 25.11 13.71
CA ASN A 101 12.47 24.26 14.56
C ASN A 101 12.60 22.82 14.02
N TYR A 102 12.01 22.54 12.87
CA TYR A 102 11.95 21.16 12.39
C TYR A 102 13.29 20.65 11.91
N LYS A 103 13.69 19.54 12.51
CA LYS A 103 14.68 18.60 12.00
C LYS A 103 14.16 17.20 12.29
N ARG A 104 14.55 16.23 11.46
CA ARG A 104 14.27 14.80 11.72
C ARG A 104 14.77 14.42 13.11
N ALA A 105 14.12 13.45 13.73
CA ALA A 105 14.61 12.87 14.97
C ALA A 105 15.94 12.15 14.72
N SER A 106 16.92 12.36 15.60
CA SER A 106 18.24 11.70 15.53
C SER A 106 18.49 10.69 16.65
N SER A 107 17.50 10.48 17.52
CA SER A 107 17.47 9.40 18.52
C SER A 107 16.06 8.85 18.71
N TYR A 108 15.97 7.69 19.36
CA TYR A 108 14.70 7.05 19.71
C TYR A 108 13.93 7.87 20.73
N GLU A 109 14.63 8.38 21.74
CA GLU A 109 14.07 9.18 22.83
C GLU A 109 13.42 10.45 22.27
N ASP A 110 14.08 11.13 21.32
CA ASP A 110 13.50 12.25 20.59
C ASP A 110 12.25 11.86 19.80
N ALA A 111 12.30 10.75 19.05
CA ALA A 111 11.19 10.27 18.24
C ALA A 111 9.95 9.90 19.10
N MET A 112 10.16 9.31 20.28
CA MET A 112 9.07 8.97 21.19
C MET A 112 8.43 10.22 21.79
N PHE A 113 9.23 11.17 22.29
CA PHE A 113 8.67 12.43 22.82
C PHE A 113 7.93 13.25 21.76
N ARG A 114 8.39 13.23 20.51
CA ARG A 114 7.64 13.80 19.37
C ARG A 114 6.30 13.12 19.19
N THR A 115 6.31 11.79 19.16
CA THR A 115 5.10 10.99 18.90
C THR A 115 4.05 11.18 19.99
N GLU A 116 4.44 11.26 21.26
CA GLU A 116 3.55 11.60 22.39
C GLU A 116 2.81 12.93 22.19
N LYS A 117 3.44 13.88 21.46
CA LYS A 117 2.90 15.20 21.15
C LYS A 117 2.28 15.30 19.75
N GLY A 118 2.15 14.18 19.07
CA GLY A 118 1.58 14.13 17.72
C GLY A 118 2.47 14.75 16.65
N LEU A 119 3.79 14.73 16.85
CA LEU A 119 4.79 15.26 15.94
C LEU A 119 5.45 14.17 15.09
N ILE A 120 5.86 14.53 13.87
CA ILE A 120 6.53 13.63 12.93
C ILE A 120 8.03 13.53 13.23
N SER A 121 8.57 12.33 13.06
CA SER A 121 9.98 12.01 13.35
C SER A 121 10.87 11.94 12.11
N GLY A 122 10.30 11.72 10.92
CA GLY A 122 11.03 11.55 9.66
C GLY A 122 11.10 12.79 8.80
N ASP A 123 11.05 12.63 7.49
CA ASP A 123 10.81 13.72 6.56
C ASP A 123 9.33 14.14 6.61
N ILE A 124 9.12 15.45 6.72
CA ILE A 124 7.85 16.11 6.44
C ILE A 124 7.90 16.65 5.02
N ILE A 125 8.01 15.75 4.05
CA ILE A 125 7.83 16.19 2.67
C ILE A 125 6.42 16.80 2.62
N ASP A 126 6.36 18.10 2.28
CA ASP A 126 5.16 18.93 2.32
C ASP A 126 3.94 18.10 1.91
N THR A 127 2.89 18.12 2.72
CA THR A 127 1.55 17.95 2.16
C THR A 127 1.17 19.35 1.72
N PRO A 128 1.57 19.83 0.52
CA PRO A 128 1.26 21.20 0.15
C PRO A 128 -0.27 21.35 0.11
N ASN A 129 -0.74 22.52 0.49
CA ASN A 129 -2.17 22.87 0.47
C ASN A 129 -2.75 22.83 -0.96
N THR A 130 -1.87 22.78 -1.97
CA THR A 130 -2.15 22.47 -3.37
C THR A 130 -1.16 21.40 -3.81
N ALA A 131 -1.65 20.24 -4.21
CA ALA A 131 -0.83 19.12 -4.68
C ALA A 131 -0.20 19.43 -6.06
N ASN A 132 0.78 20.34 -6.11
CA ASN A 132 1.82 20.29 -7.13
C ASN A 132 3.00 19.46 -6.60
N TYR A 133 2.67 18.29 -6.05
CA TYR A 133 3.63 17.19 -6.07
C TYR A 133 3.35 16.45 -7.38
N PRO A 134 4.24 16.54 -8.37
CA PRO A 134 4.24 15.52 -9.37
C PRO A 134 4.73 14.24 -8.66
N LEU A 135 4.38 13.07 -9.16
CA LEU A 135 4.75 11.76 -8.59
C LEU A 135 6.28 11.47 -8.60
N ASN A 136 7.15 12.46 -8.47
CA ASN A 136 8.61 12.41 -8.66
C ASN A 136 9.36 11.66 -7.55
N HIS A 137 8.61 11.11 -6.60
CA HIS A 137 9.09 10.18 -5.58
C HIS A 137 8.72 8.72 -5.91
N LEU A 138 7.93 8.45 -6.97
CA LEU A 138 8.00 7.18 -7.69
C LEU A 138 9.42 7.02 -8.24
N PRO A 139 9.91 5.78 -8.46
CA PRO A 139 11.32 5.45 -8.55
C PRO A 139 12.11 6.53 -9.31
N ASN A 140 13.01 7.21 -8.60
CA ASN A 140 13.90 8.21 -9.20
C ASN A 140 14.51 7.57 -10.45
N ARG A 141 14.41 8.24 -11.61
CA ARG A 141 14.94 7.70 -12.87
C ARG A 141 16.40 7.27 -12.75
N VAL A 142 17.17 7.94 -11.89
CA VAL A 142 18.56 7.57 -11.54
C VAL A 142 18.65 6.13 -11.04
N TYR A 143 17.67 5.63 -10.27
CA TYR A 143 17.66 4.29 -9.69
C TYR A 143 16.75 3.30 -10.43
N ARG A 144 16.16 3.66 -11.58
CA ARG A 144 15.28 2.77 -12.36
C ARG A 144 15.98 1.50 -12.82
N THR A 145 17.24 1.62 -13.23
CA THR A 145 18.09 0.46 -13.58
C THR A 145 18.32 -0.49 -12.39
N LEU A 146 18.07 0.00 -11.17
CA LEU A 146 18.18 -0.76 -9.93
C LEU A 146 16.83 -1.31 -9.44
N ALA A 147 15.71 -1.01 -10.11
CA ALA A 147 14.35 -1.40 -9.72
C ALA A 147 14.10 -2.94 -9.68
N ASN A 148 15.11 -3.74 -10.01
CA ASN A 148 15.07 -5.19 -9.95
C ASN A 148 15.85 -5.77 -8.76
N TYR A 149 16.46 -4.92 -7.91
CA TYR A 149 17.33 -5.36 -6.84
C TYR A 149 16.85 -4.90 -5.46
N ARG A 150 16.67 -5.84 -4.54
CA ARG A 150 16.39 -5.57 -3.13
C ARG A 150 17.69 -5.61 -2.32
N ILE A 151 17.86 -4.67 -1.41
CA ILE A 151 18.94 -4.75 -0.43
C ILE A 151 18.46 -5.54 0.79
N ASN A 152 19.21 -6.55 1.23
CA ASN A 152 18.89 -7.29 2.48
C ASN A 152 19.69 -6.77 3.70
N GLU A 153 20.37 -5.65 3.53
CA GLU A 153 21.17 -5.01 4.56
C GLU A 153 20.39 -3.90 5.25
N GLY A 154 20.34 -3.99 6.57
CA GLY A 154 19.79 -2.99 7.46
C GLY A 154 20.20 -3.34 8.89
N VAL A 155 20.23 -2.34 9.77
CA VAL A 155 20.70 -2.55 11.16
C VAL A 155 19.57 -2.24 12.12
N TYR A 156 19.19 -3.25 12.91
CA TYR A 156 18.29 -3.08 14.04
C TYR A 156 19.08 -2.65 15.27
N GLU A 157 18.51 -1.71 16.00
CA GLU A 157 18.84 -1.46 17.40
C GLU A 157 17.68 -1.95 18.25
N TYR A 158 17.99 -2.52 19.42
CA TYR A 158 17.01 -3.02 20.36
C TYR A 158 17.11 -2.28 21.70
N THR A 159 16.01 -2.24 22.44
CA THR A 159 16.00 -1.83 23.84
C THR A 159 16.68 -2.90 24.71
N LEU A 160 16.95 -2.58 25.98
CA LEU A 160 17.54 -3.55 26.92
C LEU A 160 16.64 -4.78 27.15
N ASP A 161 15.32 -4.61 26.98
CA ASP A 161 14.32 -5.66 27.12
C ASP A 161 14.16 -6.51 25.85
N GLY A 162 14.90 -6.19 24.77
CA GLY A 162 14.88 -6.93 23.50
C GLY A 162 13.83 -6.45 22.50
N GLU A 163 13.11 -5.37 22.79
CA GLU A 163 12.13 -4.78 21.87
C GLU A 163 12.81 -3.92 20.80
N TYR A 164 12.15 -3.71 19.67
CA TYR A 164 12.68 -2.84 18.61
C TYR A 164 12.89 -1.41 19.11
N LYS A 165 14.05 -0.83 18.80
CA LYS A 165 14.36 0.58 19.02
C LYS A 165 14.39 1.34 17.71
N SER A 166 15.18 0.88 16.75
CA SER A 166 15.31 1.53 15.46
C SER A 166 15.72 0.57 14.36
N TYR A 167 15.56 1.02 13.11
CA TYR A 167 16.05 0.36 11.92
C TYR A 167 16.76 1.37 11.03
N THR A 168 17.97 1.02 10.59
CA THR A 168 18.79 1.85 9.70
C THR A 168 18.67 1.36 8.27
N ILE A 169 18.29 2.28 7.39
CA ILE A 169 18.01 2.08 5.95
C ILE A 169 19.17 2.68 5.16
N ASN A 170 19.62 1.97 4.14
CA ASN A 170 20.69 2.42 3.27
C ASN A 170 20.16 3.33 2.15
N ASN A 171 21.01 4.23 1.69
CA ASN A 171 20.95 4.87 0.38
C ASN A 171 22.12 4.32 -0.45
N ILE A 172 21.94 4.24 -1.77
CA ILE A 172 22.97 3.75 -2.69
C ILE A 172 24.32 4.48 -2.53
N ASN A 173 24.32 5.72 -2.06
CA ASN A 173 25.53 6.52 -1.86
C ASN A 173 26.25 6.26 -0.52
N GLY A 174 25.82 5.25 0.26
CA GLY A 174 26.36 4.97 1.60
C GLY A 174 25.87 5.92 2.69
N LYS A 175 24.93 6.80 2.38
CA LYS A 175 24.17 7.57 3.38
C LYS A 175 23.11 6.68 3.99
N VAL A 176 22.72 6.95 5.23
CA VAL A 176 21.77 6.12 5.94
C VAL A 176 20.67 6.94 6.60
N LYS A 177 19.42 6.48 6.48
CA LYS A 177 18.28 7.01 7.23
C LYS A 177 17.96 6.08 8.38
N LYS A 178 17.41 6.59 9.47
CA LYS A 178 16.94 5.76 10.59
C LYS A 178 15.45 5.99 10.83
N VAL A 179 14.70 4.91 10.95
CA VAL A 179 13.31 4.91 11.45
C VAL A 179 13.29 4.31 12.85
N TYR A 180 12.44 4.84 13.73
CA TYR A 180 12.35 4.50 15.13
C TYR A 180 11.03 3.78 15.39
N TYR A 181 11.09 2.64 16.07
CA TYR A 181 9.92 1.84 16.33
C TYR A 181 8.89 2.63 17.17
N GLY A 182 7.62 2.58 16.79
CA GLY A 182 6.55 3.32 17.45
C GLY A 182 6.48 4.81 17.11
N ALA A 183 7.31 5.33 16.19
CA ALA A 183 7.28 6.74 15.82
C ALA A 183 6.31 7.05 14.66
N ALA A 184 6.00 8.33 14.48
CA ALA A 184 5.12 8.82 13.41
C ALA A 184 5.88 9.28 12.15
N TYR A 185 5.37 8.90 10.98
CA TYR A 185 5.98 9.13 9.66
C TYR A 185 4.94 9.48 8.60
N VAL A 186 5.33 10.29 7.60
CA VAL A 186 4.42 10.69 6.51
C VAL A 186 5.04 10.68 5.12
N SER A 187 6.36 10.72 4.99
CA SER A 187 7.02 10.60 3.69
C SER A 187 6.95 9.17 3.17
N LEU A 188 6.98 9.01 1.84
CA LEU A 188 6.85 7.71 1.18
C LEU A 188 7.93 6.72 1.64
N ASP A 189 9.21 7.11 1.56
CA ASP A 189 10.32 6.24 1.95
C ASP A 189 10.34 5.93 3.45
N ASP A 190 10.00 6.89 4.33
CA ASP A 190 10.01 6.62 5.77
C ASP A 190 8.90 5.66 6.16
N VAL A 191 7.70 5.84 5.59
CA VAL A 191 6.58 4.94 5.85
C VAL A 191 6.89 3.57 5.28
N ALA A 192 7.35 3.47 4.04
CA ALA A 192 7.69 2.19 3.42
C ALA A 192 8.77 1.43 4.21
N ALA A 193 9.81 2.13 4.64
CA ALA A 193 10.87 1.53 5.42
C ALA A 193 10.43 1.15 6.83
N TYR A 194 9.57 1.93 7.47
CA TYR A 194 8.97 1.57 8.76
C TYR A 194 8.15 0.27 8.65
N LEU A 195 7.28 0.19 7.64
CA LEU A 195 6.48 -1.00 7.37
C LEU A 195 7.37 -2.23 7.13
N PHE A 196 8.43 -2.07 6.32
CA PHE A 196 9.38 -3.15 6.03
C PHE A 196 10.12 -3.61 7.30
N ALA A 197 10.56 -2.66 8.12
CA ALA A 197 11.35 -2.94 9.31
C ALA A 197 10.55 -3.63 10.41
N PHE A 198 9.31 -3.19 10.62
CA PHE A 198 8.56 -3.56 11.82
C PHE A 198 7.31 -4.40 11.52
N GLY A 199 6.84 -4.46 10.27
CA GLY A 199 5.65 -5.22 9.90
C GLY A 199 4.37 -4.65 10.54
N GLU A 200 4.41 -3.39 10.93
CA GLU A 200 3.36 -2.67 11.66
C GLU A 200 3.28 -1.23 11.15
N ALA A 201 2.15 -0.57 11.34
CA ALA A 201 1.98 0.81 10.88
C ALA A 201 2.63 1.86 11.82
N PRO A 202 3.07 3.02 11.29
CA PRO A 202 3.52 4.15 12.10
C PRO A 202 2.45 4.65 13.08
N ALA A 203 2.86 5.34 14.14
CA ALA A 203 1.95 5.75 15.22
C ALA A 203 0.83 6.71 14.79
N ASN A 204 1.00 7.46 13.69
CA ASN A 204 -0.01 8.35 13.15
C ASN A 204 -1.07 7.64 12.28
N GLN A 205 -1.04 6.31 12.19
CA GLN A 205 -1.96 5.50 11.40
C GLN A 205 -3.02 4.82 12.30
N MET A 206 -4.29 5.18 12.11
CA MET A 206 -5.40 4.50 12.80
C MET A 206 -5.85 3.22 12.08
N MET A 207 -6.27 2.23 12.87
CA MET A 207 -6.82 0.96 12.37
C MET A 207 -8.08 1.15 11.52
N ALA A 208 -9.07 1.84 12.08
CA ALA A 208 -10.36 2.03 11.43
C ALA A 208 -10.36 3.27 10.51
N LYS A 209 -11.35 3.32 9.60
CA LYS A 209 -11.60 4.41 8.65
C LYS A 209 -12.94 5.12 8.86
N ASN A 210 -13.54 4.96 10.04
CA ASN A 210 -14.79 5.62 10.39
C ASN A 210 -14.51 7.04 10.94
N SER A 211 -15.56 7.86 11.09
CA SER A 211 -15.42 9.24 11.55
C SER A 211 -14.76 9.37 12.92
N THR A 212 -14.95 8.41 13.82
CA THR A 212 -14.28 8.40 15.13
C THR A 212 -12.77 8.27 14.99
N ALA A 213 -12.30 7.30 14.20
CA ALA A 213 -10.88 7.09 13.96
C ALA A 213 -10.26 8.28 13.21
N MET A 214 -10.97 8.85 12.23
CA MET A 214 -10.52 10.06 11.54
C MET A 214 -10.36 11.25 12.50
N ASN A 215 -11.33 11.47 13.38
CA ASN A 215 -11.27 12.54 14.38
C ASN A 215 -10.14 12.30 15.39
N GLN A 216 -9.87 11.05 15.79
CA GLN A 216 -8.73 10.71 16.66
C GLN A 216 -7.39 10.99 15.96
N ALA A 217 -7.23 10.59 14.70
CA ALA A 217 -6.04 10.85 13.92
C ALA A 217 -5.76 12.36 13.80
N ILE A 218 -6.79 13.14 13.47
CA ILE A 218 -6.71 14.60 13.37
C ILE A 218 -6.40 15.23 14.73
N SER A 219 -7.08 14.80 15.80
CA SER A 219 -6.92 15.41 17.12
C SER A 219 -5.49 15.29 17.66
N LEU A 220 -4.80 14.18 17.40
CA LEU A 220 -3.44 13.99 17.87
C LEU A 220 -2.42 14.48 16.84
N PHE A 221 -2.52 14.07 15.59
CA PHE A 221 -1.49 14.30 14.56
C PHE A 221 -1.83 15.41 13.55
N GLY A 222 -2.95 16.10 13.71
CA GLY A 222 -3.38 17.18 12.80
C GLY A 222 -3.49 16.70 11.36
N LYS A 223 -2.95 17.49 10.41
CA LYS A 223 -2.88 17.14 8.98
C LYS A 223 -2.03 15.90 8.67
N TYR A 224 -1.26 15.41 9.63
CA TYR A 224 -0.43 14.23 9.47
C TYR A 224 -1.09 12.95 9.98
N GLY A 225 -2.30 13.03 10.53
CA GLY A 225 -3.10 11.84 10.87
C GLY A 225 -3.47 11.05 9.62
N ARG A 226 -3.45 9.72 9.73
CA ARG A 226 -3.78 8.75 8.68
C ARG A 226 -4.70 7.65 9.25
N VAL A 227 -5.41 6.93 8.38
CA VAL A 227 -6.43 5.94 8.77
C VAL A 227 -6.43 4.74 7.83
N ASN A 228 -7.24 3.71 8.16
CA ASN A 228 -7.39 2.48 7.38
C ASN A 228 -6.16 1.56 7.42
N ASN A 229 -5.56 1.31 8.59
CA ASN A 229 -4.69 0.13 8.71
C ASN A 229 -5.60 -1.10 8.83
N GLY A 230 -5.96 -1.71 7.71
CA GLY A 230 -6.95 -2.78 7.60
C GLY A 230 -6.34 -4.09 7.11
N TYR A 231 -7.15 -5.15 7.11
CA TYR A 231 -6.82 -6.41 6.45
C TYR A 231 -6.90 -6.24 4.93
N TYR A 232 -5.89 -6.71 4.21
CA TYR A 232 -5.92 -6.79 2.74
C TYR A 232 -6.30 -8.21 2.32
N SER A 233 -7.29 -8.35 1.43
CA SER A 233 -7.91 -9.64 1.15
C SER A 233 -7.05 -10.59 0.33
N SER A 234 -6.20 -10.07 -0.55
CA SER A 234 -5.45 -10.81 -1.60
C SER A 234 -6.27 -11.76 -2.49
N ASP A 235 -7.59 -11.86 -2.33
CA ASP A 235 -8.44 -12.81 -3.05
C ASP A 235 -8.66 -12.35 -4.49
N VAL A 236 -7.77 -12.78 -5.39
CA VAL A 236 -7.85 -12.48 -6.83
C VAL A 236 -8.99 -13.23 -7.54
N THR A 237 -9.68 -14.16 -6.87
CA THR A 237 -10.88 -14.81 -7.42
C THR A 237 -12.09 -13.88 -7.32
N LYS A 238 -12.15 -13.09 -6.24
CA LYS A 238 -13.14 -12.05 -6.00
C LYS A 238 -12.73 -10.71 -6.59
N TYR A 239 -11.44 -10.38 -6.48
CA TYR A 239 -10.84 -9.12 -6.92
C TYR A 239 -9.92 -9.38 -8.14
N LYS A 240 -10.53 -9.70 -9.28
CA LYS A 240 -9.85 -10.16 -10.52
C LYS A 240 -8.87 -9.18 -11.17
N TYR A 241 -8.94 -7.90 -10.84
CA TYR A 241 -8.04 -6.87 -11.36
C TYR A 241 -6.86 -6.58 -10.42
N GLU A 242 -6.84 -7.17 -9.23
CA GLU A 242 -5.69 -7.07 -8.33
C GLU A 242 -4.65 -8.13 -8.74
N PRO A 243 -3.35 -7.79 -8.83
CA PRO A 243 -2.33 -8.79 -9.05
C PRO A 243 -2.17 -9.71 -7.86
N SER A 244 -1.79 -10.95 -8.13
CA SER A 244 -1.39 -11.89 -7.09
C SER A 244 -0.11 -11.42 -6.41
N LEU A 245 -0.16 -11.34 -5.08
CA LEU A 245 1.01 -11.01 -4.25
C LEU A 245 1.78 -12.29 -3.88
N PRO A 246 3.08 -12.18 -3.55
CA PRO A 246 3.89 -13.33 -3.16
C PRO A 246 3.43 -13.92 -1.83
N HIS A 247 3.56 -15.24 -1.67
CA HIS A 247 3.32 -15.97 -0.42
C HIS A 247 2.00 -15.61 0.27
N THR A 248 0.92 -15.48 -0.50
CA THR A 248 -0.44 -15.37 0.03
C THR A 248 -1.34 -16.42 -0.63
N ASP A 249 -2.45 -16.72 0.03
CA ASP A 249 -3.44 -17.70 -0.40
C ASP A 249 -4.09 -17.32 -1.74
N ASN A 250 -4.09 -16.03 -2.09
CA ASN A 250 -4.73 -15.48 -3.27
C ASN A 250 -6.20 -15.95 -3.43
N GLY A 251 -6.92 -16.12 -2.31
CA GLY A 251 -8.29 -16.68 -2.27
C GLY A 251 -8.37 -18.22 -2.21
N GLY A 252 -7.23 -18.89 -2.09
CA GLY A 252 -7.09 -20.33 -1.91
C GLY A 252 -6.96 -20.77 -0.44
N PRO A 253 -6.56 -22.03 -0.18
CA PRO A 253 -6.24 -22.48 1.18
C PRO A 253 -4.93 -21.86 1.69
N VAL A 254 -4.88 -21.58 2.99
CA VAL A 254 -3.69 -21.06 3.68
C VAL A 254 -2.70 -22.20 3.95
N GLU A 255 -1.47 -22.06 3.46
CA GLU A 255 -0.36 -22.99 3.63
C GLU A 255 0.68 -22.48 4.64
N ALA A 256 1.61 -23.34 5.03
CA ALA A 256 2.56 -23.05 6.11
C ALA A 256 3.57 -21.92 5.80
N ASP A 257 3.77 -21.59 4.52
CA ASP A 257 4.70 -20.57 4.04
C ASP A 257 3.99 -19.28 3.58
N MET A 258 2.70 -19.13 3.95
CA MET A 258 1.90 -17.97 3.59
C MET A 258 1.88 -16.90 4.68
N TYR A 259 1.70 -15.65 4.24
CA TYR A 259 1.63 -14.48 5.09
C TYR A 259 0.37 -13.67 4.79
N ASN A 260 -0.14 -13.00 5.81
CA ASN A 260 -1.28 -12.11 5.66
C ASN A 260 -0.83 -10.67 5.52
N TYR A 261 -1.51 -9.97 4.63
CA TYR A 261 -1.22 -8.60 4.27
C TYR A 261 -2.19 -7.63 4.95
N ARG A 262 -1.70 -6.43 5.20
CA ARG A 262 -2.52 -5.29 5.59
C ARG A 262 -2.46 -4.22 4.52
N GLU A 263 -3.54 -3.47 4.43
CA GLU A 263 -3.59 -2.25 3.64
C GLU A 263 -3.58 -1.02 4.55
N MET A 264 -3.01 0.09 4.08
CA MET A 264 -2.97 1.38 4.76
C MET A 264 -3.22 2.51 3.77
N ASP A 265 -4.07 3.49 4.12
CA ASP A 265 -4.15 4.72 3.34
C ASP A 265 -2.83 5.50 3.40
N PHE A 266 -2.34 5.91 2.23
CA PHE A 266 -1.25 6.87 2.15
C PHE A 266 -1.81 8.26 1.83
N GLY A 267 -1.18 9.29 2.41
CA GLY A 267 -1.69 10.66 2.47
C GLY A 267 -1.70 11.44 1.14
N TYR A 268 -1.80 10.75 0.01
CA TYR A 268 -1.64 11.32 -1.33
C TYR A 268 -2.96 11.29 -2.08
N THR A 269 -3.47 12.45 -2.51
CA THR A 269 -4.79 12.58 -3.15
C THR A 269 -4.77 12.85 -4.65
N TYR A 270 -3.70 13.41 -5.19
CA TYR A 270 -3.59 13.73 -6.60
C TYR A 270 -2.68 12.75 -7.34
N THR A 271 -3.25 11.74 -7.98
CA THR A 271 -2.51 10.88 -8.90
C THR A 271 -2.85 11.29 -10.33
N PRO A 272 -1.92 11.84 -11.14
CA PRO A 272 -2.16 12.13 -12.56
C PRO A 272 -2.58 10.90 -13.37
N TRP A 273 -2.41 9.70 -12.81
CA TRP A 273 -2.76 8.40 -13.40
C TRP A 273 -4.02 7.77 -12.80
N GLY A 274 -4.67 8.48 -11.88
CA GLY A 274 -5.91 8.05 -11.26
C GLY A 274 -7.07 8.28 -12.21
N TYR A 275 -7.25 7.39 -13.18
CA TYR A 275 -8.57 7.23 -13.77
C TYR A 275 -9.52 6.97 -12.60
N GLY A 276 -10.37 7.94 -12.24
CA GLY A 276 -11.28 7.81 -11.10
C GLY A 276 -10.88 8.63 -9.88
N ILE A 277 -11.33 9.88 -9.90
CA ILE A 277 -11.34 10.87 -8.83
C ILE A 277 -10.00 11.58 -8.64
N GLU A 278 -9.74 12.53 -9.53
CA GLU A 278 -8.92 13.68 -9.19
C GLU A 278 -9.63 14.45 -8.07
N SER A 279 -8.94 14.66 -6.96
CA SER A 279 -9.38 15.57 -5.91
C SER A 279 -8.27 16.57 -5.68
N ASP A 280 -8.61 17.86 -5.85
CA ASP A 280 -7.72 18.97 -5.52
C ASP A 280 -7.55 19.13 -3.99
N ASP A 281 -8.33 18.41 -3.19
CA ASP A 281 -8.24 18.46 -1.74
C ASP A 281 -7.07 17.58 -1.25
N PRO A 282 -6.28 18.04 -0.26
CA PRO A 282 -5.29 17.18 0.38
C PRO A 282 -5.97 16.02 1.13
N TYR A 283 -5.28 14.90 1.28
CA TYR A 283 -5.80 13.72 1.99
C TYR A 283 -6.31 14.07 3.39
N ASN A 284 -5.58 14.91 4.11
CA ASN A 284 -5.95 15.40 5.43
C ASN A 284 -5.57 16.87 5.54
N ASN A 285 -6.56 17.74 5.75
CA ASN A 285 -6.36 19.18 5.90
C ASN A 285 -6.35 19.64 7.37
N GLY A 286 -6.30 18.70 8.33
CA GLY A 286 -6.40 18.99 9.77
C GLY A 286 -7.84 19.16 10.28
N THR A 287 -8.85 19.07 9.41
CA THR A 287 -10.27 19.13 9.81
C THR A 287 -11.08 17.94 9.29
N LYS A 288 -10.67 17.37 8.15
CA LYS A 288 -11.30 16.23 7.49
C LYS A 288 -10.24 15.38 6.80
N ILE A 289 -10.48 14.08 6.78
CA ILE A 289 -9.76 13.13 5.94
C ILE A 289 -10.61 12.80 4.70
N THR A 290 -10.06 13.06 3.52
CA THR A 290 -10.60 12.67 2.21
C THR A 290 -9.72 11.56 1.64
N ARG A 291 -10.19 10.32 1.73
CA ARG A 291 -9.44 9.14 1.30
C ARG A 291 -9.31 9.10 -0.23
N SER A 292 -8.14 8.69 -0.73
CA SER A 292 -7.81 8.63 -2.16
C SER A 292 -7.69 7.19 -2.68
N THR A 293 -7.11 6.97 -3.85
CA THR A 293 -6.77 5.65 -4.43
C THR A 293 -5.44 5.08 -3.93
N VAL A 294 -4.63 5.86 -3.21
CA VAL A 294 -3.25 5.49 -2.88
C VAL A 294 -3.14 4.72 -1.58
N ARG A 295 -2.49 3.56 -1.62
CA ARG A 295 -2.36 2.66 -0.46
C ARG A 295 -0.99 2.02 -0.39
N PHE A 296 -0.57 1.76 0.85
CA PHE A 296 0.39 0.71 1.10
C PHE A 296 -0.32 -0.63 1.29
N VAL A 297 0.29 -1.71 0.82
CA VAL A 297 -0.06 -3.10 1.13
C VAL A 297 1.19 -3.82 1.58
N TYR A 298 1.22 -4.35 2.79
CA TYR A 298 2.46 -4.89 3.38
C TYR A 298 2.23 -6.19 4.16
N THR A 299 3.25 -7.04 4.20
CA THR A 299 3.22 -8.27 5.00
C THR A 299 3.20 -7.92 6.49
N ALA A 300 2.20 -8.41 7.23
CA ALA A 300 2.02 -8.04 8.63
C ALA A 300 1.88 -9.23 9.57
N TYR A 301 1.37 -10.38 9.09
CA TYR A 301 1.25 -11.58 9.92
C TYR A 301 1.83 -12.81 9.23
N ASP A 302 2.34 -13.74 10.03
CA ASP A 302 2.58 -15.11 9.57
C ASP A 302 1.27 -15.91 9.41
N ASN A 303 1.40 -17.17 9.01
CA ASN A 303 0.30 -18.13 8.86
C ASN A 303 -0.39 -18.50 10.18
N GLU A 304 0.28 -18.32 11.33
CA GLU A 304 -0.26 -18.58 12.66
C GLU A 304 -1.03 -17.37 13.23
N GLY A 305 -0.97 -16.22 12.56
CA GLY A 305 -1.62 -14.98 12.97
C GLY A 305 -0.79 -14.14 13.93
N ASN A 306 0.52 -14.37 14.03
CA ASN A 306 1.44 -13.54 14.81
C ASN A 306 1.79 -12.27 14.03
N GLU A 307 1.60 -11.10 14.65
CA GLU A 307 1.84 -9.79 14.02
C GLU A 307 3.30 -9.32 14.12
N GLY A 308 3.79 -8.70 13.06
CA GLY A 308 5.02 -7.93 13.03
C GLY A 308 6.21 -8.66 12.46
N ALA A 309 7.22 -7.88 12.07
CA ALA A 309 8.40 -8.36 11.34
C ALA A 309 9.26 -9.37 12.11
N LYS A 310 9.10 -9.50 13.44
CA LYS A 310 9.83 -10.49 14.23
C LYS A 310 9.46 -11.95 13.88
N TYR A 311 8.28 -12.17 13.30
CA TYR A 311 7.82 -13.50 12.89
C TYR A 311 7.95 -13.74 11.38
N ILE A 312 8.37 -12.71 10.62
CA ILE A 312 8.44 -12.75 9.17
C ILE A 312 9.90 -12.65 8.75
N PRO A 313 10.46 -13.65 8.04
CA PRO A 313 11.82 -13.56 7.48
C PRO A 313 11.96 -12.36 6.54
N VAL A 314 13.16 -11.76 6.48
CA VAL A 314 13.41 -10.50 5.74
C VAL A 314 13.04 -10.62 4.25
N GLU A 315 13.29 -11.78 3.65
CA GLU A 315 12.94 -12.11 2.27
C GLU A 315 11.43 -12.08 1.99
N HIS A 316 10.60 -12.27 3.02
CA HIS A 316 9.14 -12.28 2.96
C HIS A 316 8.49 -11.01 3.51
N ARG A 317 9.30 -10.03 3.93
CA ARG A 317 8.82 -8.68 4.28
C ARG A 317 8.62 -7.90 3.00
N HIS A 318 7.38 -7.86 2.52
CA HIS A 318 7.00 -7.13 1.32
C HIS A 318 6.26 -5.86 1.71
N VAL A 319 6.57 -4.76 1.02
CA VAL A 319 5.85 -3.50 1.14
C VAL A 319 5.57 -3.00 -0.26
N PHE A 320 4.30 -2.97 -0.63
CA PHE A 320 3.81 -2.52 -1.91
C PHE A 320 3.12 -1.17 -1.79
N LEU A 321 3.26 -0.34 -2.81
CA LEU A 321 2.49 0.88 -3.01
C LEU A 321 1.57 0.66 -4.20
N THR A 322 0.30 1.01 -4.08
CA THR A 322 -0.60 1.19 -5.23
C THR A 322 -1.04 2.65 -5.29
N ILE A 323 -1.10 3.21 -6.50
CA ILE A 323 -1.57 4.58 -6.76
C ILE A 323 -2.90 4.62 -7.51
N ASN A 324 -3.31 3.48 -8.06
CA ASN A 324 -4.48 3.30 -8.93
C ASN A 324 -5.42 2.24 -8.34
N HIS A 325 -5.63 2.30 -7.02
CA HIS A 325 -6.64 1.52 -6.31
C HIS A 325 -6.51 0.00 -6.60
N TYR A 326 -5.31 -0.52 -6.36
CA TYR A 326 -4.94 -1.95 -6.44
C TYR A 326 -4.89 -2.54 -7.87
N ASN A 327 -5.05 -1.73 -8.93
CA ASN A 327 -4.84 -2.22 -10.30
C ASN A 327 -3.38 -2.58 -10.54
N ASP A 328 -2.45 -1.71 -10.11
CA ASP A 328 -1.01 -1.95 -10.15
C ASP A 328 -0.37 -1.71 -8.78
N PHE A 329 0.79 -2.33 -8.59
CA PHE A 329 1.65 -2.18 -7.42
C PHE A 329 3.11 -1.92 -7.81
N PHE A 330 3.82 -1.26 -6.91
CA PHE A 330 5.27 -1.07 -6.88
C PHE A 330 5.79 -1.64 -5.56
N GLU A 331 6.87 -2.39 -5.55
CA GLU A 331 7.47 -2.88 -4.32
C GLU A 331 8.59 -1.96 -3.82
N TYR A 332 8.63 -1.71 -2.51
CA TYR A 332 9.78 -1.10 -1.85
C TYR A 332 10.94 -2.09 -1.72
N LEU A 333 12.13 -1.70 -2.17
CA LEU A 333 13.30 -2.55 -2.32
C LEU A 333 14.30 -2.45 -1.14
N ASN A 334 13.85 -1.91 0.00
CA ASN A 334 14.63 -1.76 1.24
C ASN A 334 15.89 -0.87 1.10
N TYR A 335 15.76 0.21 0.33
CA TYR A 335 16.69 1.33 0.33
C TYR A 335 15.94 2.61 -0.08
N GLU A 336 16.47 3.76 0.31
CA GLU A 336 15.84 5.05 -0.03
C GLU A 336 15.74 5.24 -1.55
N GLY A 337 14.53 5.56 -2.04
CA GLY A 337 14.25 5.70 -3.46
C GLY A 337 14.23 4.38 -4.23
N GLY A 338 14.34 3.25 -3.52
CA GLY A 338 14.32 1.90 -4.08
C GLY A 338 12.91 1.38 -4.25
N TRP A 339 12.41 1.46 -5.48
CA TRP A 339 11.09 0.98 -5.86
C TRP A 339 11.17 0.12 -7.11
N SER A 340 10.39 -0.96 -7.16
CA SER A 340 10.31 -1.81 -8.34
C SER A 340 9.63 -1.11 -9.51
N GLU A 341 9.73 -1.71 -10.69
CA GLU A 341 8.80 -1.41 -11.77
C GLU A 341 7.37 -1.77 -11.36
N SER A 342 6.39 -1.09 -11.97
CA SER A 342 4.99 -1.41 -11.73
C SER A 342 4.65 -2.79 -12.28
N PHE A 343 3.79 -3.51 -11.57
CA PHE A 343 3.19 -4.75 -12.05
C PHE A 343 1.71 -4.77 -11.67
N GLY A 344 0.89 -5.45 -12.46
CA GLY A 344 -0.56 -5.49 -12.29
C GLY A 344 -1.35 -5.46 -13.58
N TRP A 345 -2.61 -5.09 -13.43
CA TRP A 345 -3.62 -5.06 -14.48
C TRP A 345 -3.32 -4.01 -15.54
N MET A 346 -3.06 -2.76 -15.14
CA MET A 346 -2.78 -1.67 -16.09
C MET A 346 -1.37 -1.82 -16.66
N SER A 347 -0.41 -2.31 -15.87
CA SER A 347 0.94 -2.63 -16.34
C SER A 347 0.96 -3.74 -17.40
N ALA A 348 -0.10 -4.54 -17.51
CA ALA A 348 -0.28 -5.50 -18.60
C ALA A 348 -0.83 -4.88 -19.90
N GLY A 349 -1.18 -3.59 -19.89
CA GLY A 349 -1.80 -2.87 -21.01
C GLY A 349 -3.32 -2.82 -20.96
N ASN A 350 -3.95 -3.17 -19.83
CA ASN A 350 -5.41 -3.06 -19.68
C ASN A 350 -5.84 -1.66 -19.19
N GLU A 351 -7.11 -1.34 -19.39
CA GLU A 351 -7.73 -0.11 -18.86
C GLU A 351 -7.93 -0.16 -17.34
N TYR A 352 -7.93 1.01 -16.71
CA TYR A 352 -8.21 1.15 -15.28
C TYR A 352 -9.61 0.64 -14.91
N CYS A 353 -9.70 -0.07 -13.77
CA CYS A 353 -10.97 -0.55 -13.22
C CYS A 353 -11.21 -0.04 -11.77
N ALA A 354 -12.27 0.74 -11.55
CA ALA A 354 -12.69 1.20 -10.23
C ALA A 354 -13.66 0.22 -9.55
N SER A 355 -13.15 -0.60 -8.62
CA SER A 355 -13.89 -1.44 -7.66
C SER A 355 -14.84 -2.52 -8.24
N MET A 356 -14.89 -3.68 -7.56
CA MET A 356 -15.59 -4.87 -8.04
C MET A 356 -16.86 -5.17 -7.23
N ASN A 357 -18.01 -4.82 -7.80
CA ASN A 357 -19.26 -5.58 -7.87
C ASN A 357 -20.40 -4.61 -8.16
N SER A 358 -21.07 -4.79 -9.30
CA SER A 358 -22.13 -3.93 -9.83
C SER A 358 -21.66 -2.52 -10.20
N SER A 359 -21.10 -2.40 -11.41
CA SER A 359 -21.38 -1.20 -12.18
C SER A 359 -22.91 -1.03 -12.25
N LYS A 360 -23.41 0.09 -11.71
CA LYS A 360 -24.81 0.53 -11.89
C LYS A 360 -25.14 0.85 -13.36
N TYR A 361 -24.18 0.69 -14.27
CA TYR A 361 -24.27 1.07 -15.68
C TYR A 361 -24.62 -0.09 -16.63
N GLY A 362 -25.11 -1.23 -16.10
CA GLY A 362 -25.56 -2.37 -16.92
C GLY A 362 -24.41 -3.16 -17.55
N LYS A 363 -24.69 -3.95 -18.61
CA LYS A 363 -23.64 -4.53 -19.46
C LYS A 363 -22.85 -3.38 -20.10
N GLY A 364 -21.76 -2.98 -19.45
CA GLY A 364 -20.98 -1.83 -19.83
C GLY A 364 -19.57 -1.97 -19.26
N TYR A 365 -18.58 -1.62 -20.07
CA TYR A 365 -17.16 -1.47 -19.73
C TYR A 365 -16.38 -2.67 -19.18
N TYR A 366 -17.04 -3.79 -18.84
CA TYR A 366 -16.39 -4.97 -18.23
C TYR A 366 -16.49 -6.25 -19.08
N ASP A 367 -17.00 -6.13 -20.31
CA ASP A 367 -17.00 -7.21 -21.31
C ASP A 367 -15.77 -7.06 -22.23
N PHE A 368 -14.56 -7.03 -21.65
CA PHE A 368 -13.38 -7.22 -22.47
C PHE A 368 -13.45 -8.65 -23.02
N GLU A 369 -13.61 -8.80 -24.34
CA GLU A 369 -13.66 -10.14 -24.93
C GLU A 369 -12.35 -10.89 -24.71
N ASN A 370 -11.23 -10.18 -24.57
CA ASN A 370 -9.88 -10.74 -24.39
C ASN A 370 -8.95 -9.80 -23.59
N PRO A 371 -9.18 -9.54 -22.29
CA PRO A 371 -8.26 -8.72 -21.51
C PRO A 371 -6.90 -9.41 -21.40
N VAL A 372 -5.82 -8.63 -21.36
CA VAL A 372 -4.49 -9.17 -21.06
C VAL A 372 -4.51 -9.61 -19.59
N PRO A 373 -4.04 -10.81 -19.24
CA PRO A 373 -3.93 -11.19 -17.83
C PRO A 373 -3.04 -10.20 -17.05
N PRO A 374 -3.33 -9.90 -15.78
CA PRO A 374 -2.44 -9.07 -14.96
C PRO A 374 -1.00 -9.58 -15.03
N THR A 375 -0.02 -8.65 -15.07
CA THR A 375 1.38 -9.06 -14.98
C THR A 375 1.65 -9.65 -13.60
N LYS A 376 2.53 -10.65 -13.57
CA LYS A 376 2.92 -11.32 -12.33
C LYS A 376 3.92 -10.47 -11.58
N TYR A 377 3.87 -10.54 -10.25
CA TYR A 377 4.94 -10.03 -9.40
C TYR A 377 6.27 -10.74 -9.73
N ASN A 378 7.27 -9.95 -10.10
CA ASN A 378 8.63 -10.44 -10.33
C ASN A 378 9.41 -10.31 -9.04
N ILE A 379 9.94 -11.42 -8.52
CA ILE A 379 10.73 -11.42 -7.29
C ILE A 379 12.04 -10.67 -7.54
N PRO A 380 12.31 -9.55 -6.84
CA PRO A 380 13.56 -8.83 -7.01
C PRO A 380 14.75 -9.68 -6.57
N GLN A 381 15.88 -9.47 -7.23
CA GLN A 381 17.13 -10.12 -6.87
C GLN A 381 17.71 -9.47 -5.61
N VAL A 382 18.11 -10.29 -4.64
CA VAL A 382 18.74 -9.77 -3.41
C VAL A 382 20.21 -9.45 -3.67
N LYS A 383 20.64 -8.26 -3.26
CA LYS A 383 22.01 -7.75 -3.40
C LYS A 383 22.49 -7.10 -2.09
N THR A 384 23.79 -7.16 -1.85
CA THR A 384 24.47 -6.33 -0.85
C THR A 384 24.49 -4.87 -1.30
N LEU A 385 24.67 -3.92 -0.37
CA LEU A 385 24.83 -2.50 -0.73
C LEU A 385 26.06 -2.30 -1.63
N THR A 386 27.15 -3.02 -1.36
CA THR A 386 28.38 -2.94 -2.16
C THR A 386 28.17 -3.45 -3.58
N GLU A 387 27.43 -4.55 -3.77
CA GLU A 387 27.08 -5.02 -5.11
C GLU A 387 26.20 -4.00 -5.85
N LEU A 388 25.18 -3.46 -5.19
CA LEU A 388 24.29 -2.46 -5.78
C LEU A 388 25.07 -1.21 -6.21
N GLN A 389 26.00 -0.74 -5.37
CA GLN A 389 26.90 0.37 -5.66
C GLN A 389 27.77 0.11 -6.89
N SER A 390 28.28 -1.12 -7.03
CA SER A 390 29.09 -1.48 -8.19
C SER A 390 28.29 -1.40 -9.49
N ILE A 391 27.02 -1.84 -9.47
CA ILE A 391 26.12 -1.75 -10.63
C ILE A 391 25.83 -0.29 -10.94
N PHE A 392 25.50 0.50 -9.92
CA PHE A 392 25.18 1.91 -10.08
C PHE A 392 26.33 2.72 -10.68
N ASN A 393 27.56 2.49 -10.21
CA ASN A 393 28.76 3.17 -10.72
C ASN A 393 29.17 2.74 -12.14
N CYS A 394 28.59 1.68 -12.68
CA CYS A 394 28.86 1.20 -14.04
C CYS A 394 27.85 1.72 -15.09
N LEU A 395 26.81 2.43 -14.66
CA LEU A 395 25.80 3.06 -15.50
C LEU A 395 26.11 4.54 -15.71
#